data_AF-A0A6A5TE45-F1
#
_entry.id   AF-A0A6A5TE45-F1
#
_cell.length_a   1.000
_cell.length_b   1.000
_cell.length_c   1.000
_cell.angle_alpha   90.00
_cell.angle_beta   90.00
_cell.angle_gamma   90.00
#
_symmetry.space_group_name_H-M   'P 1'
#
loop_
_entity.id
_entity.type
_entity.pdbx_description
1 polymer ?
#
loop_
_entity_poly.entity_id
_entity_poly.type
_entity_poly.pdbx_seq_one_letter_code
_entity_poly.pdbx_strand_id
1 'polypeptide(L)'
;MSNASYESFIKSQTEQRYPPFAEQLAALETLFSDPSVPISEIAKKAADPLVVAYKNAPNGSGPDVAKAARIMHALNIAVRELTEYNDKLVELVYEMHNMPGEEEAGVVLGYFNSEWIEFGSDFKYARESDPDRNAKLQAWINMNSFCAKLSLKRDPKVDRRWDSDWIFRTALEKTPWDNKDNSDLLENVDLELENQRAEYEYQLEQRDIKSLNFWIPGAAVWIKIDGKGIYEMAGKMSREYDWDKTNWKGPKGWSKERFGYWRERFAWVSTVETLERRTKVDAREAANIMKDIEENAAKGS
;
A
#
# COMPACT_ATOMS: atom_id res chain seq x y z
N MET A 1 21.06 -6.17 3.46
CA MET A 1 20.01 -6.48 2.48
C MET A 1 20.49 -5.96 1.15
N SER A 2 20.69 -6.84 0.16
CA SER A 2 20.99 -6.41 -1.21
C SER A 2 19.71 -5.77 -1.75
N ASN A 3 19.74 -4.51 -2.18
CA ASN A 3 18.69 -4.02 -3.06
C ASN A 3 18.70 -4.94 -4.30
N ALA A 4 17.52 -5.42 -4.72
CA ALA A 4 17.43 -6.11 -5.99
C ALA A 4 17.85 -5.12 -7.07
N SER A 5 18.79 -5.50 -7.94
CA SER A 5 19.10 -4.66 -9.09
C SER A 5 17.94 -4.75 -10.08
N TYR A 6 17.69 -3.69 -10.84
CA TYR A 6 16.61 -3.73 -11.82
C TYR A 6 16.86 -4.84 -12.87
N GLU A 7 18.12 -5.16 -13.20
CA GLU A 7 18.44 -6.26 -14.12
C GLU A 7 18.00 -7.62 -13.55
N SER A 8 18.23 -7.85 -12.25
CA SER A 8 17.80 -9.07 -11.58
C SER A 8 16.26 -9.17 -11.53
N PHE A 9 15.58 -8.04 -11.36
CA PHE A 9 14.13 -7.95 -11.41
C PHE A 9 13.60 -8.25 -12.82
N ILE A 10 14.10 -7.60 -13.88
CA ILE A 10 13.65 -7.83 -15.26
C ILE A 10 13.85 -9.30 -15.66
N LYS A 11 14.99 -9.89 -15.27
CA LYS A 11 15.23 -11.33 -15.47
C LYS A 11 14.19 -12.18 -14.73
N SER A 12 13.92 -11.91 -13.45
CA SER A 12 12.96 -12.69 -12.67
C SER A 12 11.54 -12.60 -13.25
N GLN A 13 11.14 -11.45 -13.78
CA GLN A 13 9.84 -11.28 -14.45
C GLN A 13 9.75 -12.07 -15.76
N THR A 14 10.86 -12.17 -16.51
CA THR A 14 10.94 -12.93 -17.76
C THR A 14 10.84 -14.45 -17.52
N GLU A 15 11.40 -14.92 -16.40
CA GLU A 15 11.45 -16.34 -16.04
C GLU A 15 10.18 -16.86 -15.33
N GLN A 16 9.19 -15.99 -15.08
CA GLN A 16 7.91 -16.42 -14.51
C GLN A 16 7.23 -17.47 -15.40
N ARG A 17 6.42 -18.34 -14.79
CA ARG A 17 5.55 -19.28 -15.53
C ARG A 17 4.68 -18.57 -16.59
N TYR A 18 4.37 -17.32 -16.32
CA TYR A 18 3.38 -16.52 -16.99
C TYR A 18 3.88 -15.06 -17.08
N PRO A 19 4.89 -14.76 -17.92
CA PRO A 19 5.47 -13.42 -17.96
C PRO A 19 4.52 -12.42 -18.68
N PRO A 20 4.70 -11.10 -18.45
CA PRO A 20 4.16 -10.05 -19.33
C PRO A 20 4.69 -10.17 -20.76
N PHE A 21 4.21 -9.34 -21.69
CA PHE A 21 4.81 -9.28 -23.02
C PHE A 21 6.24 -8.72 -22.96
N ALA A 22 7.14 -9.24 -23.81
CA ALA A 22 8.54 -8.82 -23.86
C ALA A 22 8.68 -7.30 -24.09
N GLU A 23 7.80 -6.71 -24.90
CA GLU A 23 7.76 -5.27 -25.16
C GLU A 23 7.43 -4.46 -23.90
N GLN A 24 6.56 -4.98 -23.03
CA GLN A 24 6.24 -4.33 -21.75
C GLN A 24 7.42 -4.41 -20.77
N LEU A 25 8.12 -5.55 -20.73
CA LEU A 25 9.34 -5.70 -19.91
C LEU A 25 10.48 -4.82 -20.42
N ALA A 26 10.65 -4.70 -21.73
CA ALA A 26 11.64 -3.79 -22.33
C ALA A 26 11.32 -2.32 -22.00
N ALA A 27 10.04 -1.94 -21.92
CA ALA A 27 9.64 -0.61 -21.47
C ALA A 27 10.04 -0.36 -20.00
N LEU A 28 9.81 -1.34 -19.11
CA LEU A 28 10.29 -1.24 -17.71
C LEU A 28 11.81 -1.18 -17.61
N GLU A 29 12.53 -1.99 -18.38
CA GLU A 29 13.99 -1.93 -18.43
C GLU A 29 14.49 -0.55 -18.87
N THR A 30 13.85 0.05 -19.88
CA THR A 30 14.13 1.41 -20.34
C THR A 30 13.88 2.44 -19.23
N LEU A 31 12.79 2.33 -18.47
CA LEU A 31 12.50 3.22 -17.32
C LEU A 31 13.65 3.27 -16.32
N PHE A 32 14.24 2.10 -16.06
CA PHE A 32 15.29 1.96 -15.05
C PHE A 32 16.66 2.35 -15.58
N SER A 33 16.98 2.02 -16.83
CA SER A 33 18.32 2.15 -17.42
C SER A 33 18.57 3.43 -18.22
N ASP A 34 17.56 4.04 -18.84
CA ASP A 34 17.74 5.18 -19.74
C ASP A 34 16.88 6.39 -19.33
N PRO A 35 17.47 7.37 -18.60
CA PRO A 35 16.75 8.57 -18.20
C PRO A 35 16.51 9.57 -19.35
N SER A 36 17.05 9.33 -20.55
CA SER A 36 16.87 10.24 -21.70
C SER A 36 15.52 10.04 -22.41
N VAL A 37 14.89 8.88 -22.23
CA VAL A 37 13.59 8.56 -22.85
C VAL A 37 12.46 9.18 -22.01
N PRO A 38 11.53 9.95 -22.63
CA PRO A 38 10.38 10.49 -21.91
C PRO A 38 9.52 9.40 -21.26
N ILE A 39 9.14 9.58 -20.00
CA ILE A 39 8.31 8.62 -19.26
C ILE A 39 6.95 8.39 -19.96
N SER A 40 6.39 9.40 -20.61
CA SER A 40 5.15 9.26 -21.39
C SER A 40 5.28 8.29 -22.58
N GLU A 41 6.45 8.24 -23.23
CA GLU A 41 6.73 7.26 -24.28
C GLU A 41 6.86 5.85 -23.70
N ILE A 42 7.51 5.72 -22.54
CA ILE A 42 7.64 4.44 -21.83
C ILE A 42 6.27 3.93 -21.36
N ALA A 43 5.45 4.80 -20.76
CA ALA A 43 4.08 4.50 -20.34
C ALA A 43 3.25 3.97 -21.50
N LYS A 44 3.31 4.63 -22.65
CA LYS A 44 2.63 4.16 -23.86
C LYS A 44 3.09 2.75 -24.26
N LYS A 45 4.40 2.52 -24.36
CA LYS A 45 4.94 1.18 -24.71
C LYS A 45 4.53 0.10 -23.70
N ALA A 46 4.48 0.43 -22.41
CA ALA A 46 4.08 -0.50 -21.37
C ALA A 46 2.57 -0.83 -21.41
N ALA A 47 1.73 0.13 -21.79
CA ALA A 47 0.28 0.01 -21.78
C ALA A 47 -0.33 -0.45 -23.11
N ASP A 48 0.28 -0.13 -24.25
CA ASP A 48 -0.23 -0.42 -25.61
C ASP A 48 -0.63 -1.90 -25.78
N PRO A 49 0.17 -2.90 -25.35
CA PRO A 49 -0.23 -4.31 -25.48
C PRO A 49 -1.54 -4.65 -24.77
N LEU A 50 -1.83 -4.01 -23.63
CA LEU A 50 -3.09 -4.21 -22.91
C LEU A 50 -4.27 -3.58 -23.64
N VAL A 51 -4.10 -2.35 -24.13
CA VAL A 51 -5.13 -1.66 -24.89
C VAL A 51 -5.47 -2.41 -26.18
N VAL A 52 -4.44 -2.85 -26.92
CA VAL A 52 -4.61 -3.62 -28.17
C VAL A 52 -5.29 -4.96 -27.89
N ALA A 53 -4.84 -5.70 -26.88
CA ALA A 53 -5.47 -6.96 -26.50
C ALA A 53 -6.94 -6.77 -26.11
N TYR A 54 -7.25 -5.72 -25.34
CA TYR A 54 -8.62 -5.43 -24.90
C TYR A 54 -9.55 -5.14 -26.08
N LYS A 55 -9.13 -4.29 -27.02
CA LYS A 55 -9.93 -3.92 -28.20
C LYS A 55 -10.18 -5.09 -29.16
N ASN A 56 -9.24 -6.04 -29.22
CA ASN A 56 -9.38 -7.23 -30.07
C ASN A 56 -10.15 -8.37 -29.41
N ALA A 57 -10.40 -8.29 -28.10
CA ALA A 57 -11.05 -9.34 -27.35
C ALA A 57 -12.58 -9.18 -27.35
N PRO A 58 -13.36 -10.26 -27.59
CA PRO A 58 -14.79 -10.24 -27.38
C PRO A 58 -15.11 -9.86 -25.92
N ASN A 59 -15.85 -8.77 -25.73
CA ASN A 59 -16.20 -8.20 -24.42
C ASN A 59 -15.00 -7.75 -23.55
N GLY A 60 -13.85 -7.46 -24.15
CA GLY A 60 -12.69 -6.96 -23.41
C GLY A 60 -12.02 -7.99 -22.49
N SER A 61 -12.22 -9.29 -22.76
CA SER A 61 -11.66 -10.37 -21.95
C SER A 61 -11.12 -11.51 -22.80
N GLY A 62 -9.99 -12.10 -22.38
CA GLY A 62 -9.37 -13.20 -23.11
C GLY A 62 -7.95 -13.49 -22.64
N PRO A 63 -7.32 -14.54 -23.19
CA PRO A 63 -5.97 -14.95 -22.81
C PRO A 63 -4.92 -13.85 -23.07
N ASP A 64 -5.05 -13.10 -24.17
CA ASP A 64 -4.12 -12.02 -24.49
C ASP A 64 -4.29 -10.82 -23.55
N VAL A 65 -5.53 -10.50 -23.18
CA VAL A 65 -5.81 -9.46 -22.17
C VAL A 65 -5.22 -9.87 -20.82
N ALA A 66 -5.46 -11.12 -20.40
CA ALA A 66 -4.91 -11.65 -19.16
C ALA A 66 -3.38 -11.67 -19.15
N LYS A 67 -2.73 -11.90 -20.30
CA LYS A 67 -1.27 -11.81 -20.45
C LYS A 67 -0.77 -10.37 -20.39
N ALA A 68 -1.42 -9.45 -21.11
CA ALA A 68 -1.03 -8.04 -21.13
C ALA A 68 -1.22 -7.35 -19.77
N ALA A 69 -2.26 -7.74 -19.03
CA ALA A 69 -2.55 -7.20 -17.70
C ALA A 69 -1.47 -7.55 -16.65
N ARG A 70 -0.61 -8.54 -16.91
CA ARG A 70 0.48 -8.92 -15.98
C ARG A 70 1.53 -7.85 -15.78
N ILE A 71 1.56 -6.83 -16.65
CA ILE A 71 2.36 -5.63 -16.38
C ILE A 71 1.98 -4.99 -15.04
N MET A 72 0.71 -5.04 -14.63
CA MET A 72 0.26 -4.52 -13.34
C MET A 72 0.89 -5.30 -12.18
N HIS A 73 0.96 -6.62 -12.32
CA HIS A 73 1.62 -7.48 -11.35
C HIS A 73 3.14 -7.20 -11.26
N ALA A 74 3.80 -7.04 -12.42
CA ALA A 74 5.21 -6.66 -12.45
C ALA A 74 5.45 -5.28 -11.80
N LEU A 75 4.54 -4.32 -12.01
CA LEU A 75 4.59 -3.00 -11.35
C LEU A 75 4.42 -3.12 -9.83
N ASN A 76 3.48 -3.95 -9.35
CA ASN A 76 3.30 -4.23 -7.92
C ASN A 76 4.59 -4.79 -7.30
N ILE A 77 5.23 -5.78 -7.94
CA ILE A 77 6.52 -6.33 -7.48
C ILE A 77 7.62 -5.27 -7.52
N ALA A 78 7.74 -4.50 -8.61
CA ALA A 78 8.73 -3.44 -8.75
C ALA A 78 8.58 -2.39 -7.63
N VAL A 79 7.36 -1.98 -7.31
CA VAL A 79 7.09 -1.04 -6.20
C VAL A 79 7.59 -1.60 -4.87
N ARG A 80 7.43 -2.90 -4.62
CA ARG A 80 7.84 -3.57 -3.39
C ARG A 80 9.36 -3.74 -3.28
N GLU A 81 10.04 -4.05 -4.38
CA GLU A 81 11.45 -4.47 -4.38
C GLU A 81 12.43 -3.36 -4.78
N LEU A 82 12.05 -2.48 -5.71
CA LEU A 82 12.92 -1.50 -6.37
C LEU A 82 12.74 -0.10 -5.77
N THR A 83 13.03 0.05 -4.47
CA THR A 83 12.74 1.28 -3.71
C THR A 83 13.34 2.55 -4.31
N GLU A 84 14.53 2.47 -4.91
CA GLU A 84 15.19 3.62 -5.53
C GLU A 84 14.46 4.16 -6.78
N TYR A 85 13.61 3.34 -7.40
CA TYR A 85 12.83 3.70 -8.58
C TYR A 85 11.39 4.11 -8.25
N ASN A 86 11.04 4.22 -6.97
CA ASN A 86 9.66 4.47 -6.52
C ASN A 86 9.05 5.74 -7.15
N ASP A 87 9.83 6.83 -7.28
CA ASP A 87 9.35 8.06 -7.92
C ASP A 87 9.11 7.88 -9.42
N LYS A 88 10.03 7.21 -10.13
CA LYS A 88 9.86 6.90 -11.56
C LYS A 88 8.64 6.00 -11.80
N LEU A 89 8.38 5.04 -10.91
CA LEU A 89 7.22 4.17 -10.98
C LEU A 89 5.91 4.95 -10.77
N VAL A 90 5.90 5.93 -9.85
CA VAL A 90 4.76 6.86 -9.67
C VAL A 90 4.48 7.63 -10.95
N GLU A 91 5.52 8.21 -11.58
CA GLU A 91 5.36 8.92 -12.85
C GLU A 91 4.90 7.99 -13.97
N LEU A 92 5.47 6.79 -14.09
CA LEU A 92 5.05 5.80 -15.09
C LEU A 92 3.56 5.50 -14.96
N VAL A 93 3.10 5.17 -13.76
CA VAL A 93 1.69 4.86 -13.51
C VAL A 93 0.81 6.08 -13.77
N TYR A 94 1.24 7.28 -13.39
CA TYR A 94 0.49 8.50 -13.69
C TYR A 94 0.33 8.73 -15.20
N GLU A 95 1.40 8.58 -15.98
CA GLU A 95 1.39 8.74 -17.44
C GLU A 95 0.57 7.65 -18.14
N MET A 96 0.65 6.39 -17.66
CA MET A 96 -0.17 5.28 -18.18
C MET A 96 -1.68 5.57 -18.06
N HIS A 97 -2.10 6.28 -17.02
CA HIS A 97 -3.50 6.68 -16.81
C HIS A 97 -3.91 7.95 -17.55
N ASN A 98 -2.95 8.69 -18.10
CA ASN A 98 -3.15 9.92 -18.86
C ASN A 98 -2.87 9.78 -20.35
N MET A 99 -2.82 8.54 -20.84
CA MET A 99 -2.67 8.29 -22.27
C MET A 99 -3.81 8.93 -23.09
N PRO A 100 -3.56 9.28 -24.36
CA PRO A 100 -4.59 9.80 -25.24
C PRO A 100 -5.73 8.78 -25.43
N GLY A 101 -6.97 9.22 -25.17
CA GLY A 101 -8.18 8.42 -25.33
C GLY A 101 -8.78 7.98 -23.98
N GLU A 102 -10.03 8.37 -23.75
CA GLU A 102 -10.73 8.10 -22.48
C GLU A 102 -10.98 6.61 -22.24
N GLU A 103 -11.28 5.86 -23.30
CA GLU A 103 -11.50 4.42 -23.24
C GLU A 103 -10.20 3.68 -22.92
N GLU A 104 -9.11 4.03 -23.60
CA GLU A 104 -7.78 3.44 -23.41
C GLU A 104 -7.25 3.68 -21.99
N ALA A 105 -7.33 4.93 -21.52
CA ALA A 105 -6.99 5.28 -20.15
C ALA A 105 -7.87 4.52 -19.14
N GLY A 106 -9.16 4.37 -19.43
CA GLY A 106 -10.10 3.61 -18.61
C GLY A 106 -9.76 2.13 -18.48
N VAL A 107 -9.32 1.48 -19.57
CA VAL A 107 -8.87 0.08 -19.55
C VAL A 107 -7.67 -0.10 -18.63
N VAL A 108 -6.64 0.74 -18.81
CA VAL A 108 -5.42 0.68 -18.00
C VAL A 108 -5.73 0.92 -16.52
N LEU A 109 -6.57 1.93 -16.22
CA LEU A 109 -7.02 2.24 -14.88
C LEU A 109 -7.79 1.09 -14.23
N GLY A 110 -8.68 0.44 -14.99
CA GLY A 110 -9.44 -0.71 -14.51
C GLY A 110 -8.52 -1.83 -14.04
N TYR A 111 -7.56 -2.24 -14.87
CA TYR A 111 -6.62 -3.33 -14.53
C TYR A 111 -5.66 -2.95 -13.40
N PHE A 112 -5.16 -1.71 -13.37
CA PHE A 112 -4.36 -1.23 -12.27
C PHE A 112 -5.13 -1.31 -10.95
N ASN A 113 -6.37 -0.81 -10.92
CA ASN A 113 -7.20 -0.84 -9.72
C ASN A 113 -7.53 -2.26 -9.26
N SER A 114 -7.85 -3.18 -10.19
CA SER A 114 -8.07 -4.59 -9.86
C SER A 114 -6.83 -5.21 -9.22
N GLU A 115 -5.64 -5.05 -9.82
CA GLU A 115 -4.39 -5.55 -9.25
C GLU A 115 -4.12 -4.93 -7.87
N TRP A 116 -4.32 -3.63 -7.71
CA TRP A 116 -4.05 -2.95 -6.44
C TRP A 116 -5.00 -3.34 -5.33
N ILE A 117 -6.28 -3.59 -5.65
CA ILE A 117 -7.28 -4.05 -4.68
C ILE A 117 -7.02 -5.50 -4.28
N GLU A 118 -6.71 -6.36 -5.25
CA GLU A 118 -6.58 -7.81 -5.03
C GLU A 118 -5.19 -8.20 -4.45
N PHE A 119 -4.12 -7.58 -4.96
CA PHE A 119 -2.72 -7.98 -4.70
C PHE A 119 -1.83 -6.84 -4.21
N GLY A 120 -2.17 -5.57 -4.47
CA GLY A 120 -1.40 -4.42 -3.97
C GLY A 120 -1.68 -4.15 -2.49
N SER A 121 -2.94 -4.30 -2.09
CA SER A 121 -3.46 -4.05 -0.75
C SER A 121 -3.59 -5.33 0.09
N ASP A 122 -2.98 -6.42 -0.35
CA ASP A 122 -3.10 -7.79 0.19
C ASP A 122 -2.35 -8.03 1.50
N PHE A 123 -2.06 -6.99 2.27
CA PHE A 123 -1.09 -7.07 3.35
C PHE A 123 -1.46 -8.12 4.41
N LYS A 124 -0.50 -9.02 4.65
CA LYS A 124 -0.54 -10.02 5.72
C LYS A 124 0.58 -9.74 6.70
N TYR A 125 0.22 -9.70 7.98
CA TYR A 125 1.20 -9.61 9.07
C TYR A 125 2.18 -10.80 8.96
N ALA A 126 3.47 -10.54 8.80
CA ALA A 126 4.44 -11.64 8.75
C ALA A 126 4.74 -12.12 10.17
N ARG A 127 4.72 -13.45 10.37
CA ARG A 127 4.97 -14.08 11.67
C ARG A 127 6.30 -13.63 12.26
N GLU A 128 6.41 -13.66 13.58
CA GLU A 128 7.70 -13.38 14.25
C GLU A 128 8.81 -14.35 13.81
N SER A 129 8.44 -15.59 13.48
CA SER A 129 9.34 -16.65 13.01
C SER A 129 9.70 -16.58 11.52
N ASP A 130 9.10 -15.65 10.75
CA ASP A 130 9.30 -15.55 9.31
C ASP A 130 10.71 -14.99 9.00
N PRO A 131 11.58 -15.74 8.30
CA PRO A 131 12.94 -15.26 7.98
C PRO A 131 12.94 -14.00 7.09
N ASP A 132 11.87 -13.78 6.32
CA ASP A 132 11.73 -12.65 5.41
C ASP A 132 10.89 -11.51 6.01
N ARG A 133 10.56 -11.57 7.31
CA ARG A 133 9.73 -10.58 8.03
C ARG A 133 10.14 -9.13 7.73
N ASN A 134 11.43 -8.84 7.79
CA ASN A 134 11.95 -7.49 7.53
C ASN A 134 11.82 -7.05 6.06
N ALA A 135 12.01 -7.98 5.12
CA ALA A 135 11.83 -7.70 3.70
C ALA A 135 10.35 -7.43 3.39
N LYS A 136 9.44 -8.22 3.96
CA LYS A 136 7.98 -8.02 3.85
C LYS A 136 7.53 -6.69 4.46
N LEU A 137 8.08 -6.31 5.61
CA LEU A 137 7.86 -4.99 6.20
C LEU A 137 8.31 -3.87 5.26
N GLN A 138 9.51 -3.99 4.68
CA GLN A 138 10.03 -2.96 3.79
C GLN A 138 9.19 -2.87 2.49
N ALA A 139 8.81 -4.00 1.91
CA ALA A 139 7.89 -4.05 0.78
C ALA A 139 6.55 -3.35 1.07
N TRP A 140 6.00 -3.56 2.28
CA TRP A 140 4.78 -2.88 2.73
C TRP A 140 4.95 -1.36 2.85
N ILE A 141 6.07 -0.91 3.41
CA ILE A 141 6.40 0.52 3.50
C ILE A 141 6.54 1.12 2.09
N ASN A 142 7.19 0.41 1.17
CA ASN A 142 7.39 0.88 -0.20
C ASN A 142 6.07 1.01 -0.97
N MET A 143 5.16 0.06 -0.79
CA MET A 143 3.81 0.10 -1.35
C MET A 143 3.03 1.32 -0.86
N ASN A 144 3.09 1.60 0.44
CA ASN A 144 2.45 2.78 1.02
C ASN A 144 3.09 4.10 0.59
N SER A 145 4.41 4.14 0.48
CA SER A 145 5.13 5.28 -0.09
C SER A 145 4.67 5.57 -1.52
N PHE A 146 4.57 4.52 -2.35
CA PHE A 146 4.10 4.64 -3.72
C PHE A 146 2.68 5.23 -3.78
N CYS A 147 1.73 4.68 -3.01
CA CYS A 147 0.35 5.17 -2.99
C CYS A 147 0.26 6.63 -2.49
N ALA A 148 1.02 6.98 -1.46
CA ALA A 148 1.06 8.34 -0.93
C ALA A 148 1.60 9.33 -1.97
N LYS A 149 2.68 8.98 -2.68
CA LYS A 149 3.27 9.81 -3.74
C LYS A 149 2.36 9.94 -4.95
N LEU A 150 1.72 8.86 -5.37
CA LEU A 150 0.73 8.90 -6.45
C LEU A 150 -0.44 9.84 -6.09
N SER A 151 -0.84 9.85 -4.82
CA SER A 151 -1.88 10.75 -4.32
C SER A 151 -1.48 12.24 -4.31
N LEU A 152 -0.17 12.56 -4.27
CA LEU A 152 0.32 13.94 -4.39
C LEU A 152 -0.01 14.56 -5.75
N LYS A 153 -0.34 13.76 -6.77
CA LYS A 153 -0.82 14.25 -8.07
C LYS A 153 -2.17 14.97 -7.97
N ARG A 154 -2.95 14.72 -6.91
CA ARG A 154 -4.29 15.29 -6.67
C ARG A 154 -5.28 15.07 -7.81
N ASP A 155 -5.01 14.07 -8.66
CA ASP A 155 -5.93 13.63 -9.70
C ASP A 155 -6.85 12.55 -9.11
N PRO A 156 -8.18 12.76 -9.07
CA PRO A 156 -9.12 11.81 -8.51
C PRO A 156 -9.05 10.41 -9.14
N LYS A 157 -8.55 10.27 -10.37
CA LYS A 157 -8.43 8.96 -11.05
C LYS A 157 -7.40 8.05 -10.41
N VAL A 158 -6.35 8.62 -9.81
CA VAL A 158 -5.20 7.88 -9.26
C VAL A 158 -4.98 8.16 -7.78
N ASP A 159 -5.80 9.02 -7.17
CA ASP A 159 -5.71 9.35 -5.75
C ASP A 159 -5.99 8.12 -4.88
N ARG A 160 -5.01 7.73 -4.07
CA ARG A 160 -5.05 6.55 -3.21
C ARG A 160 -5.21 6.90 -1.73
N ARG A 161 -5.45 8.17 -1.36
CA ARG A 161 -5.64 8.56 0.05
C ARG A 161 -6.76 7.78 0.73
N TRP A 162 -7.78 7.35 -0.02
CA TRP A 162 -8.84 6.50 0.51
C TRP A 162 -8.35 5.15 1.03
N ASP A 163 -7.27 4.59 0.47
CA ASP A 163 -6.67 3.34 0.95
C ASP A 163 -5.95 3.50 2.29
N SER A 164 -5.52 4.72 2.64
CA SER A 164 -4.83 4.96 3.89
C SER A 164 -5.76 4.85 5.10
N ASP A 165 -7.09 4.86 4.90
CA ASP A 165 -8.07 4.70 5.98
C ASP A 165 -7.83 3.41 6.78
N TRP A 166 -7.63 2.29 6.08
CA TRP A 166 -7.46 0.98 6.67
C TRP A 166 -6.20 0.92 7.50
N ILE A 167 -5.15 1.59 7.05
CA ILE A 167 -3.84 1.58 7.69
C ILE A 167 -3.87 2.43 8.95
N PHE A 168 -4.42 3.64 8.89
CA PHE A 168 -4.58 4.47 10.08
C PHE A 168 -5.49 3.81 11.11
N ARG A 169 -6.62 3.26 10.68
CA ARG A 169 -7.54 2.56 11.60
C ARG A 169 -6.87 1.34 12.22
N THR A 170 -6.16 0.52 11.45
CA THR A 170 -5.49 -0.67 11.98
C THR A 170 -4.33 -0.32 12.90
N ALA A 171 -3.51 0.67 12.54
CA ALA A 171 -2.33 1.05 13.32
C ALA A 171 -2.67 1.86 14.58
N LEU A 172 -3.72 2.69 14.54
CA LEU A 172 -3.95 3.73 15.55
C LEU A 172 -5.26 3.55 16.32
N GLU A 173 -6.27 2.88 15.75
CA GLU A 173 -7.60 2.75 16.35
C GLU A 173 -7.96 1.33 16.81
N LYS A 174 -7.43 0.30 16.13
CA LYS A 174 -7.60 -1.08 16.57
C LYS A 174 -6.65 -1.34 17.73
N THR A 175 -7.17 -1.84 18.84
CA THR A 175 -6.38 -2.20 20.03
C THR A 175 -6.65 -3.64 20.48
N PRO A 176 -6.40 -4.63 19.61
CA PRO A 176 -6.67 -6.03 19.95
C PRO A 176 -5.93 -6.50 21.22
N TRP A 177 -4.75 -5.94 21.51
CA TRP A 177 -3.97 -6.22 22.72
C TRP A 177 -4.65 -5.80 24.04
N ASP A 178 -5.68 -4.93 23.98
CA ASP A 178 -6.46 -4.58 25.17
C ASP A 178 -7.43 -5.70 25.56
N ASN A 179 -7.79 -6.59 24.62
CA ASN A 179 -8.63 -7.76 24.89
C ASN A 179 -7.78 -8.96 25.32
N LYS A 180 -7.67 -9.18 26.63
CA LYS A 180 -6.88 -10.29 27.19
C LYS A 180 -7.61 -11.64 27.22
N ASP A 181 -8.92 -11.65 26.99
CA ASP A 181 -9.72 -12.87 27.12
C ASP A 181 -9.45 -13.85 25.96
N ASN A 182 -9.36 -13.35 24.73
CA ASN A 182 -9.10 -14.13 23.50
C ASN A 182 -9.99 -15.38 23.33
N SER A 183 -11.07 -15.51 24.11
CA SER A 183 -11.99 -16.65 24.06
C SER A 183 -12.68 -16.78 22.71
N ASP A 184 -12.87 -15.66 22.02
CA ASP A 184 -13.40 -15.59 20.66
C ASP A 184 -12.51 -16.30 19.62
N LEU A 185 -11.21 -16.46 19.90
CA LEU A 185 -10.29 -17.23 19.05
C LEU A 185 -10.44 -18.74 19.20
N LEU A 186 -11.10 -19.21 20.27
CA LEU A 186 -11.29 -20.63 20.54
C LEU A 186 -12.64 -21.13 20.02
N GLU A 187 -13.52 -20.24 19.56
CA GLU A 187 -14.79 -20.61 18.97
C GLU A 187 -14.57 -21.42 17.68
N ASN A 188 -14.88 -22.72 17.74
CA ASN A 188 -14.74 -23.69 16.64
C ASN A 188 -13.30 -24.01 16.22
N VAL A 189 -12.32 -23.85 17.12
CA VAL A 189 -10.93 -24.26 16.89
C VAL A 189 -10.64 -25.57 17.61
N ASP A 190 -10.27 -26.59 16.85
CA ASP A 190 -9.71 -27.85 17.35
C ASP A 190 -8.18 -27.75 17.37
N LEU A 191 -7.62 -27.44 18.55
CA LEU A 191 -6.19 -27.28 18.73
C LEU A 191 -5.40 -28.59 18.54
N GLU A 192 -6.03 -29.76 18.53
CA GLU A 192 -5.35 -31.01 18.19
C GLU A 192 -4.95 -31.06 16.70
N LEU A 193 -5.63 -30.27 15.85
CA LEU A 193 -5.27 -30.13 14.44
C LEU A 193 -4.16 -29.08 14.28
N GLU A 194 -2.99 -29.51 13.80
CA GLU A 194 -1.79 -28.68 13.66
C GLU A 194 -2.04 -27.38 12.88
N ASN A 195 -2.79 -27.44 11.78
CA ASN A 195 -3.12 -26.26 10.97
C ASN A 195 -4.00 -25.25 11.73
N GLN A 196 -4.94 -25.73 12.55
CA GLN A 196 -5.81 -24.85 13.35
C GLN A 196 -5.05 -24.27 14.54
N ARG A 197 -4.17 -25.04 15.18
CA ARG A 197 -3.24 -24.55 16.21
C ARG A 197 -2.33 -23.45 15.65
N ALA A 198 -1.71 -23.69 14.49
CA ALA A 198 -0.82 -22.72 13.87
C ALA A 198 -1.56 -21.42 13.52
N GLU A 199 -2.83 -21.51 13.07
CA GLU A 199 -3.66 -20.34 12.80
C GLU A 199 -4.05 -19.58 14.09
N TYR A 200 -4.40 -20.30 15.15
CA TYR A 200 -4.65 -19.71 16.47
C TYR A 200 -3.44 -18.93 17.00
N GLU A 201 -2.24 -19.52 16.94
CA GLU A 201 -1.00 -18.87 17.34
C GLU A 201 -0.72 -17.60 16.51
N TYR A 202 -0.98 -17.65 15.21
CA TYR A 202 -0.84 -16.48 14.33
C TYR A 202 -1.81 -15.36 14.70
N GLN A 203 -3.06 -15.69 15.02
CA GLN A 203 -4.03 -14.70 15.47
C GLN A 203 -3.63 -14.09 16.82
N LEU A 204 -3.01 -14.87 17.72
CA LEU A 204 -2.42 -14.31 18.94
C LEU A 204 -1.28 -13.33 18.64
N GLU A 205 -0.37 -13.66 17.72
CA GLU A 205 0.71 -12.74 17.31
C GLU A 205 0.16 -11.43 16.71
N GLN A 206 -0.92 -11.51 15.92
CA GLN A 206 -1.58 -10.33 15.37
C GLN A 206 -2.26 -9.46 16.44
N ARG A 207 -2.69 -10.06 17.56
CA ARG A 207 -3.29 -9.35 18.69
C ARG A 207 -2.27 -8.81 19.68
N ASP A 208 -1.00 -9.23 19.60
CA ASP A 208 0.06 -8.69 20.43
C ASP A 208 0.35 -7.21 20.07
N ILE A 209 0.72 -6.41 21.06
CA ILE A 209 1.07 -4.99 20.87
C ILE A 209 2.25 -4.81 19.91
N LYS A 210 3.16 -5.79 19.81
CA LYS A 210 4.28 -5.81 18.87
C LYS A 210 3.85 -5.83 17.41
N SER A 211 2.60 -6.18 17.10
CA SER A 211 2.05 -6.04 15.75
C SER A 211 2.16 -4.60 15.23
N LEU A 212 2.20 -3.60 16.12
CA LEU A 212 2.46 -2.20 15.77
C LEU A 212 3.82 -1.97 15.09
N ASN A 213 4.81 -2.84 15.30
CA ASN A 213 6.09 -2.75 14.58
C ASN A 213 5.92 -2.91 13.06
N PHE A 214 4.82 -3.51 12.62
CA PHE A 214 4.47 -3.61 11.20
C PHE A 214 3.56 -2.49 10.70
N TRP A 215 2.55 -2.14 11.48
CA TRP A 215 1.51 -1.21 11.04
C TRP A 215 1.95 0.26 11.10
N ILE A 216 2.72 0.63 12.12
CA ILE A 216 3.12 2.03 12.35
C ILE A 216 4.04 2.57 11.25
N PRO A 217 5.06 1.83 10.75
CA PRO A 217 5.86 2.33 9.64
C PRO A 217 5.04 2.64 8.37
N GLY A 218 4.05 1.80 8.07
CA GLY A 218 3.12 2.03 6.96
C GLY A 218 2.23 3.27 7.17
N ALA A 219 1.69 3.46 8.37
CA ALA A 219 0.91 4.66 8.69
C ALA A 219 1.76 5.93 8.69
N ALA A 220 2.98 5.85 9.22
CA ALA A 220 3.90 6.98 9.33
C ALA A 220 4.34 7.49 7.95
N VAL A 221 4.57 6.60 6.96
CA VAL A 221 5.00 7.04 5.62
C VAL A 221 3.92 7.87 4.91
N TRP A 222 2.63 7.58 5.13
CA TRP A 222 1.54 8.43 4.64
C TRP A 222 1.58 9.84 5.22
N ILE A 223 1.83 9.96 6.52
CA ILE A 223 1.97 11.29 7.17
C ILE A 223 3.20 12.03 6.66
N LYS A 224 4.32 11.33 6.51
CA LYS A 224 5.59 11.91 6.04
C LYS A 224 5.49 12.45 4.61
N ILE A 225 4.76 11.77 3.73
CA ILE A 225 4.65 12.12 2.31
C ILE A 225 3.46 13.03 2.05
N ASP A 226 2.28 12.68 2.59
CA ASP A 226 1.01 13.32 2.27
C ASP A 226 0.17 13.67 3.51
N GLY A 227 0.80 13.93 4.66
CA GLY A 227 0.09 14.27 5.90
C GLY A 227 -0.85 15.47 5.74
N LYS A 228 -0.47 16.47 4.95
CA LYS A 228 -1.33 17.64 4.66
C LYS A 228 -2.56 17.25 3.83
N GLY A 229 -2.39 16.43 2.79
CA GLY A 229 -3.49 15.96 1.98
C GLY A 229 -4.46 15.06 2.74
N ILE A 230 -3.95 14.25 3.68
CA ILE A 230 -4.76 13.47 4.63
C ILE A 230 -5.51 14.39 5.60
N TYR A 231 -4.83 15.39 6.17
CA TYR A 231 -5.47 16.37 7.06
C TYR A 231 -6.66 17.04 6.37
N GLU A 232 -6.51 17.43 5.10
CA GLU A 232 -7.55 18.07 4.27
C GLU A 232 -8.75 17.18 3.91
N MET A 233 -8.67 15.87 4.11
CA MET A 233 -9.79 14.97 3.81
C MET A 233 -10.99 15.23 4.73
N ALA A 234 -12.18 15.01 4.17
CA ALA A 234 -13.45 15.09 4.88
C ALA A 234 -14.44 14.06 4.32
N GLY A 235 -15.45 13.71 5.12
CA GLY A 235 -16.53 12.81 4.69
C GLY A 235 -16.23 11.34 4.99
N LYS A 236 -16.90 10.44 4.27
CA LYS A 236 -16.91 9.00 4.63
C LYS A 236 -15.57 8.32 4.37
N MET A 237 -15.20 7.35 5.19
CA MET A 237 -14.13 6.39 4.88
C MET A 237 -14.68 5.20 4.10
N SER A 238 -13.82 4.54 3.33
CA SER A 238 -14.19 3.42 2.48
C SER A 238 -14.42 2.13 3.27
N ARG A 239 -13.68 1.93 4.36
CA ARG A 239 -13.65 0.65 5.11
C ARG A 239 -14.13 0.75 6.55
N GLU A 240 -15.04 1.68 6.87
CA GLU A 240 -15.51 1.90 8.25
C GLU A 240 -16.81 1.16 8.59
N TYR A 241 -16.67 -0.11 8.95
CA TYR A 241 -17.79 -0.99 9.30
C TYR A 241 -18.19 -0.87 10.77
N ASP A 242 -19.48 -1.06 11.08
CA ASP A 242 -20.01 -1.00 12.46
C ASP A 242 -19.50 -2.11 13.38
N TRP A 243 -19.09 -3.24 12.81
CA TRP A 243 -18.58 -4.39 13.55
C TRP A 243 -17.09 -4.29 13.88
N ASP A 244 -16.36 -3.31 13.31
CA ASP A 244 -14.95 -3.08 13.66
C ASP A 244 -14.84 -2.50 15.07
N LYS A 245 -14.24 -3.26 15.99
CA LYS A 245 -13.92 -2.76 17.34
C LYS A 245 -12.77 -1.74 17.25
N THR A 246 -13.07 -0.48 17.57
CA THR A 246 -12.08 0.59 17.64
C THR A 246 -12.20 1.37 18.95
N ASN A 247 -11.09 1.98 19.36
CA ASN A 247 -11.06 2.89 20.50
C ASN A 247 -11.33 4.36 20.12
N TRP A 248 -11.50 4.68 18.83
CA TRP A 248 -12.03 5.96 18.36
C TRP A 248 -13.49 6.11 18.80
N LYS A 249 -13.83 7.24 19.44
CA LYS A 249 -15.18 7.51 19.99
C LYS A 249 -15.91 8.68 19.33
N GLY A 250 -15.23 9.42 18.44
CA GLY A 250 -15.85 10.50 17.69
C GLY A 250 -16.63 9.99 16.48
N PRO A 251 -17.15 10.90 15.64
CA PRO A 251 -17.94 10.55 14.46
C PRO A 251 -17.17 9.72 13.43
N LYS A 252 -17.93 8.97 12.63
CA LYS A 252 -17.43 8.25 11.45
C LYS A 252 -16.87 9.19 10.39
N GLY A 253 -15.91 8.71 9.60
CA GLY A 253 -15.29 9.41 8.49
C GLY A 253 -13.99 10.15 8.81
N TRP A 254 -13.50 10.88 7.82
CA TRP A 254 -12.36 11.78 7.90
C TRP A 254 -12.76 13.07 8.62
N SER A 255 -12.00 13.46 9.62
CA SER A 255 -12.18 14.73 10.33
C SER A 255 -10.86 15.22 10.93
N LYS A 256 -10.79 16.53 11.19
CA LYS A 256 -9.64 17.13 11.87
C LYS A 256 -9.48 16.61 13.30
N GLU A 257 -10.60 16.35 13.98
CA GLU A 257 -10.62 15.75 15.31
C GLU A 257 -9.99 14.35 15.30
N ARG A 258 -10.35 13.52 14.31
CA ARG A 258 -9.81 12.17 14.15
C ARG A 258 -8.32 12.20 13.78
N PHE A 259 -7.90 13.17 12.97
CA PHE A 259 -6.48 13.41 12.70
C PHE A 259 -5.71 13.76 13.98
N GLY A 260 -6.24 14.65 14.82
CA GLY A 260 -5.63 14.97 16.12
C GLY A 260 -5.57 13.77 17.06
N TYR A 261 -6.62 12.94 17.08
CA TYR A 261 -6.61 11.67 17.79
C TYR A 261 -5.49 10.74 17.31
N TRP A 262 -5.34 10.56 16.00
CA TRP A 262 -4.24 9.77 15.43
C TRP A 262 -2.85 10.31 15.79
N ARG A 263 -2.68 11.64 15.84
CA ARG A 263 -1.43 12.27 16.31
C ARG A 263 -1.12 11.85 17.75
N GLU A 264 -2.11 11.89 18.64
CA GLU A 264 -1.95 11.44 20.03
C GLU A 264 -1.59 9.96 20.12
N ARG A 265 -2.19 9.13 19.26
CA ARG A 265 -1.87 7.69 19.18
C ARG A 265 -0.44 7.45 18.71
N PHE A 266 0.03 8.14 17.68
CA PHE A 266 1.44 8.09 17.29
C PHE A 266 2.37 8.54 18.43
N ALA A 267 2.03 9.62 19.14
CA ALA A 267 2.82 10.08 20.28
C ALA A 267 2.91 9.01 21.38
N TRP A 268 1.79 8.37 21.73
CA TRP A 268 1.74 7.24 22.67
C TRP A 268 2.58 6.04 22.18
N VAL A 269 2.46 5.63 20.92
CA VAL A 269 3.28 4.54 20.35
C VAL A 269 4.77 4.81 20.54
N SER A 270 5.21 6.07 20.41
CA SER A 270 6.61 6.44 20.59
C SER A 270 7.16 6.23 22.01
N THR A 271 6.29 5.97 23.00
CA THR A 271 6.65 5.72 24.40
C THR A 271 6.50 4.25 24.82
N VAL A 272 5.92 3.38 23.98
CA VAL A 272 5.70 1.97 24.35
C VAL A 272 7.03 1.22 24.37
N GLU A 273 7.46 0.76 25.56
CA GLU A 273 8.79 0.20 25.77
C GLU A 273 9.08 -1.04 24.90
N THR A 274 8.08 -1.93 24.78
CA THR A 274 8.19 -3.22 24.07
C THR A 274 8.32 -3.09 22.55
N LEU A 275 8.07 -1.90 21.97
CA LEU A 275 8.20 -1.68 20.54
C LEU A 275 9.64 -1.40 20.12
N GLU A 276 9.94 -1.75 18.87
CA GLU A 276 11.25 -1.55 18.28
C GLU A 276 11.61 -0.06 18.20
N ARG A 277 12.92 0.24 18.25
CA ARG A 277 13.41 1.62 18.17
C ARG A 277 12.94 2.32 16.89
N ARG A 278 12.98 1.64 15.74
CA ARG A 278 12.54 2.19 14.44
C ARG A 278 11.07 2.63 14.51
N THR A 279 10.20 1.75 14.96
CA THR A 279 8.76 2.02 15.16
C THR A 279 8.52 3.26 16.01
N LYS A 280 9.23 3.38 17.14
CA LYS A 280 9.11 4.53 18.03
C LYS A 280 9.57 5.84 17.39
N VAL A 281 10.63 5.79 16.58
CA VAL A 281 11.13 6.94 15.83
C VAL A 281 10.13 7.36 14.75
N ASP A 282 9.65 6.40 13.94
CA ASP A 282 8.66 6.65 12.89
C ASP A 282 7.38 7.27 13.47
N ALA A 283 6.90 6.76 14.59
CA ALA A 283 5.73 7.30 15.29
C ALA A 283 5.96 8.72 15.80
N ARG A 284 7.11 8.99 16.42
CA ARG A 284 7.44 10.33 16.93
C ARG A 284 7.53 11.36 15.81
N GLU A 285 8.19 11.01 14.72
CA GLU A 285 8.31 11.88 13.55
C GLU A 285 6.93 12.17 12.94
N ALA A 286 6.09 11.15 12.76
CA ALA A 286 4.72 11.34 12.28
C ALA A 286 3.91 12.26 13.20
N ALA A 287 3.96 12.05 14.52
CA ALA A 287 3.25 12.90 15.48
C ALA A 287 3.71 14.37 15.42
N ASN A 288 5.01 14.62 15.24
CA ASN A 288 5.55 15.97 15.10
C ASN A 288 5.07 16.63 13.80
N ILE A 289 5.14 15.92 12.67
CA ILE A 289 4.66 16.42 11.37
C ILE A 289 3.17 16.77 11.44
N MET A 290 2.36 15.90 12.05
CA MET A 290 0.93 16.14 12.23
C MET A 290 0.66 17.38 13.09
N LYS A 291 1.44 17.57 14.16
CA LYS A 291 1.36 18.77 15.00
C LYS A 291 1.65 20.03 14.20
N ASP A 292 2.72 20.02 13.40
CA ASP A 292 3.10 21.16 12.57
C ASP A 292 2.01 21.49 11.53
N ILE A 293 1.38 20.47 10.95
CA ILE A 293 0.24 20.64 10.02
C ILE A 293 -0.94 21.32 10.71
N GLU A 294 -1.32 20.85 11.91
CA GLU A 294 -2.42 21.43 12.69
C GLU A 294 -2.14 22.89 13.10
N GLU A 295 -0.93 23.18 13.58
CA GLU A 295 -0.54 24.53 14.00
C GLU A 295 -0.49 25.51 12.83
N ASN A 296 0.00 25.06 11.66
CA ASN A 296 0.03 25.89 10.46
C ASN A 296 -1.37 26.14 9.91
N ALA A 297 -2.27 25.16 9.98
CA ALA A 297 -3.66 25.33 9.59
C ALA A 297 -4.38 26.35 10.48
N ALA A 298 -4.15 26.33 11.79
CA ALA A 298 -4.74 27.27 12.74
C ALA A 298 -4.22 28.71 12.59
N LYS A 299 -3.01 28.91 12.08
CA LYS A 299 -2.44 30.25 11.79
C LYS A 299 -2.96 30.86 10.49
N GLY A 300 -3.44 30.02 9.56
CA GLY A 300 -3.95 30.43 8.26
C GLY A 300 -5.47 30.64 8.20
N SER A 301 -6.19 30.30 9.27
CA SER A 301 -7.64 30.50 9.46
C SER A 301 -7.94 31.79 10.20
#